data_AF-A0A7C1CPV4-F1
#
_entry.id   AF-A0A7C1CPV4-F1
#
_cell.length_a   1.000
_cell.length_b   1.000
_cell.length_c   1.000
_cell.angle_alpha   90.00
_cell.angle_beta   90.00
_cell.angle_gamma   90.00
#
_symmetry.space_group_name_H-M   'P 1'
#
loop_
_entity.id
_entity.type
_entity.pdbx_description
1 polymer ?
#
loop_
_entity_poly.entity_id
_entity_poly.type
_entity_poly.pdbx_seq_one_letter_code
_entity_poly.pdbx_strand_id
1 'polypeptide(L)'
;MLIGHKIAEKLGGVMQVGWLLDNFGQVSQTVQIHKKFNLQGLFLWRGVEMDPSKINSEFLWESPDGTRLISIYLLSSYRNAMRLGEYKKIMKERIENEIRKIYPFATTPNVLLMNGYDQEMIPDEFLSDLKKISYADINIKQSIPEEYIEAIKKSSPKLKVLKGALYSGRFISVFPGILSTRMYLKCMNDTCQRELEKYAEPLSVLSWLNGGRYNSKILITSWKKLLKNHPHDSICGVSIDEVHTDMEKRFGEVISLTKKITRNKLTELALSIDTATGPEGTVPYIIFNPSLKARDKVITIKTKGDSFKVIDSEGRILPHQKGNRDSLHILVNNIPTVGYKTIYLKSSQ
;
A
#
# COMPACT_ATOMS: atom_id res chain seq x y z
N MET A 1 -1.85 5.06 4.30
CA MET A 1 -1.77 5.91 5.51
C MET A 1 -1.36 7.35 5.21
N LEU A 2 -0.19 7.65 4.61
CA LEU A 2 0.25 9.04 4.33
C LEU A 2 -0.83 9.94 3.70
N ILE A 3 -1.46 9.47 2.62
CA ILE A 3 -2.55 10.22 1.96
C ILE A 3 -3.80 10.29 2.84
N GLY A 4 -4.14 9.20 3.55
CA GLY A 4 -5.29 9.14 4.46
C GLY A 4 -5.18 10.15 5.60
N HIS A 5 -4.03 10.21 6.26
CA HIS A 5 -3.77 11.20 7.33
C HIS A 5 -3.92 12.63 6.78
N LYS A 6 -3.29 12.95 5.65
CA LYS A 6 -3.43 14.29 5.03
C LYS A 6 -4.87 14.67 4.67
N ILE A 7 -5.73 13.71 4.40
CA ILE A 7 -7.16 13.97 4.14
C ILE A 7 -7.90 14.15 5.46
N ALA A 8 -7.72 13.22 6.40
CA ALA A 8 -8.41 13.23 7.69
C ALA A 8 -8.06 14.45 8.56
N GLU A 9 -6.80 14.92 8.54
CA GLU A 9 -6.41 16.18 9.20
C GLU A 9 -7.20 17.40 8.70
N LYS A 10 -7.62 17.41 7.43
CA LYS A 10 -8.47 18.48 6.88
C LYS A 10 -9.94 18.35 7.29
N LEU A 11 -10.33 17.21 7.84
CA LEU A 11 -11.70 16.86 8.22
C LEU A 11 -11.91 16.81 9.74
N GLY A 12 -10.89 17.15 10.54
CA GLY A 12 -11.00 17.22 12.00
C GLY A 12 -10.07 16.29 12.78
N GLY A 13 -9.22 15.51 12.10
CA GLY A 13 -8.18 14.71 12.73
C GLY A 13 -8.18 13.25 12.28
N VAL A 14 -7.13 12.52 12.67
CA VAL A 14 -6.93 11.11 12.33
C VAL A 14 -7.26 10.23 13.54
N MET A 15 -8.15 9.25 13.35
CA MET A 15 -8.34 8.17 14.31
C MET A 15 -7.06 7.33 14.40
N GLN A 16 -6.45 7.26 15.58
CA GLN A 16 -5.15 6.65 15.81
C GLN A 16 -5.23 5.12 15.99
N VAL A 17 -6.04 4.44 15.17
CA VAL A 17 -6.09 2.97 15.13
C VAL A 17 -6.07 2.47 13.68
N GLY A 18 -5.55 1.26 13.48
CA GLY A 18 -5.59 0.58 12.18
C GLY A 18 -6.87 -0.24 12.03
N TRP A 19 -7.55 -0.04 10.91
CA TRP A 19 -8.72 -0.82 10.51
C TRP A 19 -8.32 -1.87 9.47
N LEU A 20 -8.26 -3.12 9.91
CA LEU A 20 -7.77 -4.27 9.15
C LEU A 20 -8.83 -5.38 9.10
N LEU A 21 -10.10 -5.00 8.91
CA LEU A 21 -11.22 -5.92 9.07
C LEU A 21 -11.22 -7.04 8.03
N ASP A 22 -11.39 -6.68 6.76
CA ASP A 22 -11.64 -7.66 5.70
C ASP A 22 -10.45 -7.82 4.76
N ASN A 23 -9.25 -7.59 5.28
CA ASN A 23 -8.04 -7.92 4.54
C ASN A 23 -7.86 -9.43 4.48
N PHE A 24 -7.51 -9.95 3.31
CA PHE A 24 -7.27 -11.36 3.06
C PHE A 24 -5.87 -11.78 3.53
N GLY A 25 -5.65 -11.60 4.84
CA GLY A 25 -4.38 -11.80 5.53
C GLY A 25 -3.49 -10.54 5.61
N GLN A 26 -2.43 -10.62 6.40
CA GLN A 26 -1.58 -9.48 6.76
C GLN A 26 -0.09 -9.82 6.72
N VAL A 27 0.72 -8.86 6.24
CA VAL A 27 2.18 -8.98 6.22
C VAL A 27 2.77 -8.89 7.63
N SER A 28 3.96 -9.47 7.83
CA SER A 28 4.63 -9.48 9.14
C SER A 28 5.04 -8.08 9.64
N GLN A 29 5.23 -7.12 8.73
CA GLN A 29 5.59 -5.74 9.06
C GLN A 29 4.39 -4.83 9.37
N THR A 30 3.16 -5.37 9.41
CA THR A 30 1.96 -4.56 9.64
C THR A 30 2.09 -3.68 10.88
N VAL A 31 2.51 -4.24 12.02
CA VAL A 31 2.66 -3.49 13.27
C VAL A 31 3.74 -2.41 13.18
N GLN A 32 4.92 -2.74 12.65
CA GLN A 32 5.99 -1.76 12.42
C GLN A 32 5.50 -0.59 11.58
N ILE A 33 4.83 -0.88 10.46
CA ILE A 33 4.32 0.11 9.52
C ILE A 33 3.28 1.01 10.21
N HIS A 34 2.31 0.44 10.93
CA HIS A 34 1.26 1.22 11.60
C HIS A 34 1.82 2.07 12.75
N LYS A 35 2.80 1.55 13.51
CA LYS A 35 3.44 2.30 14.59
C LYS A 35 4.20 3.53 14.08
N LYS A 36 4.83 3.44 12.89
CA LYS A 36 5.48 4.59 12.24
C LYS A 36 4.51 5.72 11.85
N PHE A 37 3.20 5.45 11.85
CA PHE A 37 2.15 6.45 11.67
C PHE A 37 1.45 6.82 13.00
N ASN A 38 2.06 6.50 14.15
CA ASN A 38 1.56 6.80 15.50
C ASN A 38 0.25 6.11 15.89
N LEU A 39 -0.15 5.07 15.17
CA LEU A 39 -1.34 4.29 15.51
C LEU A 39 -1.11 3.49 16.81
N GLN A 40 -2.16 3.42 17.63
CA GLN A 40 -2.13 2.93 19.01
C GLN A 40 -2.70 1.52 19.18
N GLY A 41 -3.44 1.03 18.19
CA GLY A 41 -3.99 -0.33 18.17
C GLY A 41 -4.49 -0.72 16.79
N LEU A 42 -4.74 -2.01 16.61
CA LEU A 42 -5.21 -2.58 15.34
C LEU A 42 -6.48 -3.40 15.58
N PHE A 43 -7.41 -3.35 14.63
CA PHE A 43 -8.64 -4.15 14.64
C PHE A 43 -8.63 -5.05 13.43
N LEU A 44 -8.75 -6.36 13.65
CA LEU A 44 -8.67 -7.34 12.58
C LEU A 44 -9.64 -8.49 12.78
N TRP A 45 -10.10 -9.05 11.66
CA TRP A 45 -11.00 -10.20 11.68
C TRP A 45 -10.37 -11.45 11.06
N ARG A 46 -9.55 -11.32 10.01
CA ARG A 46 -8.96 -12.48 9.31
C ARG A 46 -7.49 -12.70 9.66
N GLY A 47 -7.03 -13.94 9.44
CA GLY A 47 -5.61 -14.30 9.48
C GLY A 47 -5.05 -14.66 10.85
N VAL A 48 -5.81 -14.43 11.93
CA VAL A 48 -5.40 -14.74 13.31
C VAL A 48 -5.38 -16.24 13.53
N GLU A 49 -4.28 -16.75 14.08
CA GLU A 49 -4.17 -18.12 14.56
C GLU A 49 -3.77 -18.14 16.03
N MET A 50 -4.49 -18.94 16.80
CA MET A 50 -4.23 -19.25 18.20
C MET A 50 -4.58 -20.72 18.43
N ASP A 51 -4.01 -21.31 19.47
CA ASP A 51 -4.48 -22.59 20.00
C ASP A 51 -6.00 -22.46 20.30
N PRO A 52 -6.87 -23.33 19.74
CA PRO A 52 -8.31 -23.28 19.97
C PRO A 52 -8.73 -23.32 21.43
N SER A 53 -7.92 -23.94 22.29
CA SER A 53 -8.17 -23.99 23.75
C SER A 53 -7.79 -22.70 24.48
N LYS A 54 -7.13 -21.76 23.79
CA LYS A 54 -6.51 -20.56 24.36
C LYS A 54 -6.74 -19.34 23.47
N ILE A 55 -7.94 -19.19 22.89
CA ILE A 55 -8.29 -18.00 22.10
C ILE A 55 -8.46 -16.79 23.03
N ASN A 56 -7.97 -15.62 22.60
CA ASN A 56 -8.31 -14.34 23.21
C ASN A 56 -8.76 -13.33 22.16
N SER A 57 -9.69 -12.43 22.51
CA SER A 57 -10.08 -11.31 21.65
C SER A 57 -9.04 -10.19 21.63
N GLU A 58 -8.16 -10.10 22.63
CA GLU A 58 -7.05 -9.14 22.66
C GLU A 58 -5.70 -9.85 22.73
N PHE A 59 -4.73 -9.32 21.99
CA PHE A 59 -3.37 -9.82 21.99
C PHE A 59 -2.37 -8.71 21.64
N LEU A 60 -1.09 -8.95 21.90
CA LEU A 60 0.01 -8.13 21.38
C LEU A 60 0.52 -8.74 20.08
N TRP A 61 0.49 -7.98 19.00
CA TRP A 61 1.09 -8.41 17.75
C TRP A 61 2.49 -7.82 17.62
N GLU A 62 3.48 -8.66 17.35
CA GLU A 62 4.89 -8.32 17.20
C GLU A 62 5.36 -8.45 15.74
N SER A 63 5.91 -7.37 15.19
CA SER A 63 6.63 -7.37 13.91
C SER A 63 8.06 -7.90 14.06
N PRO A 64 8.72 -8.32 12.96
CA PRO A 64 10.10 -8.85 12.99
C PRO A 64 11.15 -7.94 13.65
N ASP A 65 10.91 -6.63 13.72
CA ASP A 65 11.79 -5.66 14.39
C ASP A 65 11.54 -5.54 15.90
N GLY A 66 10.65 -6.35 16.47
CA GLY A 66 10.24 -6.31 17.88
C GLY A 66 9.18 -5.26 18.21
N THR A 67 8.73 -4.45 17.23
CA THR A 67 7.66 -3.47 17.46
C THR A 67 6.36 -4.20 17.80
N ARG A 68 5.67 -3.74 18.86
CA ARG A 68 4.41 -4.33 19.33
C ARG A 68 3.26 -3.32 19.34
N LEU A 69 2.06 -3.80 19.03
CA LEU A 69 0.80 -3.08 19.21
C LEU A 69 -0.30 -3.99 19.77
N ILE A 70 -1.16 -3.43 20.61
CA ILE A 70 -2.40 -4.08 21.03
C ILE A 70 -3.26 -4.27 19.78
N SER A 71 -3.73 -5.50 19.60
CA SER A 71 -4.52 -5.90 18.45
C SER A 71 -5.79 -6.59 18.94
N ILE A 72 -6.92 -6.21 18.34
CA ILE A 72 -8.25 -6.70 18.68
C ILE A 72 -8.68 -7.68 17.59
N TYR A 73 -8.85 -8.93 17.97
CA TYR A 73 -9.44 -9.97 17.16
C TYR A 73 -10.97 -9.90 17.27
N LEU A 74 -11.62 -9.58 16.16
CA LEU A 74 -13.07 -9.45 16.07
C LEU A 74 -13.76 -10.82 16.03
N LEU A 75 -13.95 -11.40 17.20
CA LEU A 75 -14.74 -12.60 17.39
C LEU A 75 -16.20 -12.34 17.04
N SER A 76 -16.88 -13.36 16.49
CA SER A 76 -18.26 -13.25 15.99
C SER A 76 -18.43 -12.28 14.81
N SER A 77 -17.34 -11.94 14.08
CA SER A 77 -17.34 -11.01 12.93
C SER A 77 -17.45 -9.54 13.30
N TYR A 78 -17.02 -8.66 12.40
CA TYR A 78 -17.22 -7.20 12.50
C TYR A 78 -18.68 -6.74 12.32
N ARG A 79 -19.63 -7.68 12.30
CA ARG A 79 -21.07 -7.44 12.14
C ARG A 79 -21.90 -8.06 13.27
N ASN A 80 -21.25 -8.45 14.37
CA ASN A 80 -21.87 -9.20 15.47
C ASN A 80 -23.11 -8.49 16.06
N ALA A 81 -23.18 -7.16 15.99
CA ALA A 81 -24.30 -6.36 16.47
C ALA A 81 -24.96 -5.50 15.38
N MET A 82 -24.99 -5.94 14.13
CA MET A 82 -25.64 -5.21 13.03
C MET A 82 -27.18 -5.12 13.18
N ARG A 83 -27.78 -4.05 12.64
CA ARG A 83 -29.26 -3.89 12.50
C ARG A 83 -30.03 -4.08 13.81
N LEU A 84 -29.53 -3.53 14.92
CA LEU A 84 -30.23 -3.55 16.20
C LEU A 84 -31.51 -2.72 16.15
N GLY A 85 -31.49 -1.56 15.48
CA GLY A 85 -32.61 -0.62 15.38
C GLY A 85 -33.76 -1.14 14.51
N GLU A 86 -33.47 -2.05 13.57
CA GLU A 86 -34.52 -2.75 12.82
C GLU A 86 -35.24 -3.80 13.66
N TYR A 87 -34.49 -4.52 14.51
CA TYR A 87 -35.01 -5.64 15.31
C TYR A 87 -35.20 -5.27 16.78
N LYS A 88 -35.85 -4.13 17.06
CA LYS A 88 -36.00 -3.57 18.42
C LYS A 88 -36.56 -4.54 19.45
N LYS A 89 -37.55 -5.36 19.05
CA LYS A 89 -38.24 -6.32 19.93
C LYS A 89 -37.32 -7.39 20.51
N ILE A 90 -36.22 -7.70 19.83
CA ILE A 90 -35.25 -8.72 20.24
C ILE A 90 -33.86 -8.12 20.49
N MET A 91 -33.76 -6.79 20.60
CA MET A 91 -32.48 -6.08 20.72
C MET A 91 -31.71 -6.52 21.97
N LYS A 92 -32.41 -6.62 23.09
CA LYS A 92 -31.83 -7.01 24.39
C LYS A 92 -31.22 -8.40 24.30
N GLU A 93 -32.00 -9.37 23.83
CA GLU A 93 -31.60 -10.77 23.72
C GLU A 93 -30.43 -10.93 22.75
N ARG A 94 -30.41 -10.17 21.65
CA ARG A 94 -29.29 -10.18 20.70
C ARG A 94 -28.00 -9.67 21.34
N ILE A 95 -28.05 -8.56 22.07
CA ILE A 95 -26.88 -8.01 22.76
C ILE A 95 -26.36 -8.99 23.83
N GLU A 96 -27.24 -9.50 24.69
CA GLU A 96 -26.86 -10.43 25.76
C GLU A 96 -26.26 -11.73 25.19
N ASN A 97 -26.82 -12.25 24.10
CA ASN A 97 -26.32 -13.46 23.46
C ASN A 97 -24.93 -13.26 22.83
N GLU A 98 -24.68 -12.11 22.19
CA GLU A 98 -23.36 -11.82 21.62
C GLU A 98 -22.31 -11.59 22.71
N ILE A 99 -22.68 -10.90 23.81
CA ILE A 99 -21.80 -10.78 24.97
C ILE A 99 -21.46 -12.15 25.54
N ARG A 100 -22.45 -13.03 25.76
CA ARG A 100 -22.23 -14.39 26.28
C ARG A 100 -21.30 -15.22 25.38
N LYS A 101 -21.36 -15.03 24.05
CA LYS A 101 -20.46 -15.70 23.11
C LYS A 101 -19.03 -15.18 23.19
N ILE A 102 -18.83 -13.87 23.31
CA ILE A 102 -17.49 -13.25 23.17
C ILE A 102 -16.76 -13.15 24.51
N TYR A 103 -17.48 -12.88 25.59
CA TYR A 103 -16.93 -12.66 26.94
C TYR A 103 -15.95 -13.75 27.41
N PRO A 104 -16.18 -15.07 27.17
CA PRO A 104 -15.23 -16.11 27.57
C PRO A 104 -13.82 -15.97 26.95
N PHE A 105 -13.69 -15.21 25.87
CA PHE A 105 -12.42 -14.96 25.18
C PHE A 105 -11.80 -13.61 25.53
N ALA A 106 -12.54 -12.72 26.18
CA ALA A 106 -12.06 -11.41 26.58
C ALA A 106 -11.03 -11.50 27.70
N THR A 107 -9.96 -10.70 27.58
CA THR A 107 -8.92 -10.56 28.61
C THR A 107 -9.26 -9.49 29.64
N THR A 108 -10.35 -8.75 29.43
CA THR A 108 -10.85 -7.69 30.31
C THR A 108 -12.37 -7.81 30.43
N PRO A 109 -13.02 -7.07 31.36
CA PRO A 109 -14.48 -6.98 31.42
C PRO A 109 -15.14 -6.31 30.19
N ASN A 110 -14.36 -5.78 29.25
CA ASN A 110 -14.88 -5.02 28.11
C ASN A 110 -15.06 -5.90 26.87
N VAL A 111 -16.29 -6.02 26.38
CA VAL A 111 -16.64 -6.74 25.13
C VAL A 111 -16.95 -5.74 24.03
N LEU A 112 -16.37 -5.94 22.84
CA LEU A 112 -16.63 -5.11 21.67
C LEU A 112 -17.78 -5.68 20.82
N LEU A 113 -18.81 -4.86 20.64
CA LEU A 113 -19.91 -5.11 19.73
C LEU A 113 -19.86 -4.11 18.57
N MET A 114 -19.85 -4.63 17.35
CA MET A 114 -19.74 -3.89 16.10
C MET A 114 -21.12 -3.76 15.45
N ASN A 115 -21.66 -2.56 15.50
CA ASN A 115 -22.89 -2.20 14.82
C ASN A 115 -22.57 -1.61 13.44
N GLY A 116 -22.55 -2.48 12.43
CA GLY A 116 -22.27 -2.11 11.05
C GLY A 116 -22.23 -3.34 10.16
N TYR A 117 -22.41 -3.14 8.86
CA TYR A 117 -22.26 -4.18 7.85
C TYR A 117 -21.81 -3.58 6.52
N ASP A 118 -21.42 -4.45 5.59
CA ASP A 118 -20.93 -4.05 4.27
C ASP A 118 -22.03 -3.32 3.51
N GLN A 119 -21.68 -2.14 2.99
CA GLN A 119 -22.55 -1.32 2.14
C GLN A 119 -23.86 -0.86 2.80
N GLU A 120 -23.95 -0.83 4.13
CA GLU A 120 -25.12 -0.25 4.78
C GLU A 120 -25.15 1.27 4.58
N MET A 121 -26.18 1.74 3.90
CA MET A 121 -26.36 3.16 3.54
C MET A 121 -27.20 3.92 4.57
N ILE A 122 -27.97 3.21 5.38
CA ILE A 122 -28.88 3.79 6.37
C ILE A 122 -28.24 3.59 7.75
N PRO A 123 -27.97 4.69 8.50
CA PRO A 123 -27.54 4.58 9.88
C PRO A 123 -28.54 3.77 10.71
N ASP A 124 -28.02 2.85 11.53
CA ASP A 124 -28.85 2.05 12.41
C ASP A 124 -29.25 2.87 13.65
N GLU A 125 -30.51 3.30 13.71
CA GLU A 125 -31.02 4.16 14.77
C GLU A 125 -31.59 3.32 15.93
N PHE A 126 -30.74 3.00 16.90
CA PHE A 126 -31.10 2.18 18.07
C PHE A 126 -30.79 2.80 19.43
N LEU A 127 -30.01 3.88 19.50
CA LEU A 127 -29.49 4.42 20.76
C LEU A 127 -30.57 4.90 21.73
N SER A 128 -31.64 5.50 21.21
CA SER A 128 -32.76 5.98 22.03
C SER A 128 -33.55 4.83 22.67
N ASP A 129 -33.66 3.70 21.97
CA ASP A 129 -34.31 2.50 22.50
C ASP A 129 -33.38 1.72 23.41
N LEU A 130 -32.09 1.66 23.10
CA LEU A 130 -31.07 1.06 23.95
C LEU A 130 -31.05 1.67 25.36
N LYS A 131 -31.21 2.99 25.47
CA LYS A 131 -31.30 3.70 26.76
C LYS A 131 -32.48 3.28 27.62
N LYS A 132 -33.53 2.70 27.03
CA LYS A 132 -34.72 2.22 27.75
C LYS A 132 -34.55 0.78 28.26
N ILE A 133 -33.50 0.08 27.81
CA ILE A 133 -33.24 -1.31 28.18
C ILE A 133 -32.36 -1.33 29.43
N SER A 134 -32.84 -1.98 30.48
CA SER A 134 -32.05 -2.28 31.67
C SER A 134 -31.42 -3.67 31.57
N TYR A 135 -30.14 -3.75 31.96
CA TYR A 135 -29.35 -4.97 32.06
C TYR A 135 -28.87 -5.12 33.49
N ALA A 136 -28.86 -6.36 34.01
CA ALA A 136 -28.48 -6.62 35.40
C ALA A 136 -26.98 -6.41 35.64
N ASP A 137 -26.14 -7.09 34.85
CA ASP A 137 -24.68 -7.14 35.04
C ASP A 137 -23.88 -6.56 33.86
N ILE A 138 -24.55 -5.79 32.99
CA ILE A 138 -23.95 -5.29 31.74
C ILE A 138 -24.10 -3.76 31.69
N ASN A 139 -22.97 -3.07 31.54
CA ASN A 139 -22.96 -1.65 31.22
C ASN A 139 -22.69 -1.45 29.73
N ILE A 140 -23.66 -0.90 29.00
CA ILE A 140 -23.53 -0.64 27.56
C ILE A 140 -23.16 0.82 27.32
N LYS A 141 -22.08 1.02 26.57
CA LYS A 141 -21.60 2.33 26.15
C LYS A 141 -21.43 2.36 24.63
N GLN A 142 -21.98 3.38 23.97
CA GLN A 142 -21.55 3.73 22.61
C GLN A 142 -20.12 4.28 22.70
N SER A 143 -19.20 3.67 21.94
CA SER A 143 -17.78 4.00 21.99
C SER A 143 -17.19 4.09 20.59
N ILE A 144 -15.94 4.54 20.53
CA ILE A 144 -15.13 4.56 19.31
C ILE A 144 -13.90 3.66 19.49
N PRO A 145 -13.26 3.19 18.40
CA PRO A 145 -12.12 2.28 18.48
C PRO A 145 -10.97 2.75 19.38
N GLU A 146 -10.66 4.06 19.40
CA GLU A 146 -9.61 4.61 20.27
C GLU A 146 -9.94 4.46 21.75
N GLU A 147 -11.17 4.80 22.15
CA GLU A 147 -11.64 4.63 23.53
C GLU A 147 -11.62 3.16 23.96
N TYR A 148 -11.95 2.23 23.05
CA TYR A 148 -11.90 0.81 23.36
C TYR A 148 -10.45 0.35 23.61
N ILE A 149 -9.49 0.75 22.78
CA ILE A 149 -8.07 0.48 23.01
C ILE A 149 -7.61 1.04 24.36
N GLU A 150 -8.02 2.25 24.72
CA GLU A 150 -7.68 2.84 26.02
C GLU A 150 -8.33 2.10 27.19
N ALA A 151 -9.56 1.58 27.04
CA ALA A 151 -10.21 0.74 28.06
C ALA A 151 -9.44 -0.57 28.29
N ILE A 152 -8.94 -1.20 27.22
CA ILE A 152 -8.09 -2.39 27.32
C ILE A 152 -6.78 -2.04 28.04
N LYS A 153 -6.10 -0.95 27.66
CA LYS A 153 -4.86 -0.51 28.33
C LYS A 153 -5.06 -0.25 29.82
N LYS A 154 -6.14 0.45 30.20
CA LYS A 154 -6.47 0.75 31.61
C LYS A 154 -6.68 -0.52 32.45
N SER A 155 -7.22 -1.57 31.84
CA SER A 155 -7.43 -2.86 32.50
C SER A 155 -6.13 -3.65 32.71
N SER A 156 -5.02 -3.24 32.08
CA SER A 156 -3.69 -3.86 32.18
C SER A 156 -3.69 -5.40 32.09
N PRO A 157 -4.37 -6.01 31.09
CA PRO A 157 -4.46 -7.46 31.01
C PRO A 157 -3.12 -8.10 30.62
N LYS A 158 -2.98 -9.38 30.96
CA LYS A 158 -1.89 -10.20 30.42
C LYS A 158 -2.23 -10.63 28.99
N LEU A 159 -1.60 -10.01 28.01
CA LEU A 159 -1.83 -10.28 26.58
C LEU A 159 -0.87 -11.33 26.03
N LYS A 160 -1.39 -12.27 25.23
CA LYS A 160 -0.57 -13.19 24.44
C LYS A 160 0.16 -12.44 23.34
N VAL A 161 1.39 -12.87 23.02
CA VAL A 161 2.16 -12.31 21.92
C VAL A 161 2.01 -13.21 20.69
N LEU A 162 1.48 -12.66 19.60
CA LEU A 162 1.51 -13.28 18.28
C LEU A 162 2.60 -12.62 17.44
N LYS A 163 3.37 -13.42 16.70
CA LYS A 163 4.52 -12.94 15.91
C LYS A 163 4.33 -13.23 14.43
N GLY A 164 4.86 -12.36 13.59
CA GLY A 164 4.95 -12.60 12.15
C GLY A 164 3.67 -12.25 11.38
N ALA A 165 3.51 -12.85 10.21
CA ALA A 165 2.36 -12.60 9.33
C ALA A 165 1.10 -13.27 9.89
N LEU A 166 -0.05 -12.60 9.78
CA LEU A 166 -1.35 -13.17 10.13
C LEU A 166 -2.05 -13.58 8.84
N TYR A 167 -1.82 -14.82 8.41
CA TYR A 167 -2.28 -15.36 7.13
C TYR A 167 -2.94 -16.74 7.29
N SER A 168 -3.46 -17.04 8.48
CA SER A 168 -4.11 -18.32 8.73
C SER A 168 -5.57 -18.31 8.31
N GLY A 169 -5.97 -19.34 7.55
CA GLY A 169 -7.37 -19.61 7.21
C GLY A 169 -8.10 -20.47 8.26
N ARG A 170 -7.47 -20.80 9.39
CA ARG A 170 -7.98 -21.79 10.36
C ARG A 170 -9.37 -21.46 10.89
N PHE A 171 -9.59 -20.20 11.26
CA PHE A 171 -10.85 -19.74 11.83
C PHE A 171 -11.69 -18.96 10.82
N ILE A 172 -11.04 -18.09 10.03
CA ILE A 172 -11.68 -17.30 8.97
C ILE A 172 -10.77 -17.33 7.73
N SER A 173 -11.35 -17.68 6.57
CA SER A 173 -10.64 -17.80 5.30
C SER A 173 -9.88 -16.52 4.90
N VAL A 174 -8.67 -16.68 4.36
CA VAL A 174 -7.81 -15.59 3.82
C VAL A 174 -7.61 -15.66 2.30
N PHE A 175 -8.38 -16.52 1.62
CA PHE A 175 -8.51 -16.58 0.15
C PHE A 175 -7.20 -16.49 -0.67
N PRO A 176 -6.22 -17.39 -0.50
CA PRO A 176 -4.93 -17.29 -1.19
C PRO A 176 -5.01 -17.30 -2.74
N GLY A 177 -6.09 -17.84 -3.31
CA GLY A 177 -6.32 -17.86 -4.76
C GLY A 177 -6.42 -16.47 -5.42
N ILE A 178 -6.70 -15.41 -4.64
CA ILE A 178 -6.74 -14.01 -5.12
C ILE A 178 -5.42 -13.51 -5.71
N LEU A 179 -4.31 -14.19 -5.43
CA LEU A 179 -3.00 -13.84 -5.96
C LEU A 179 -2.91 -14.10 -7.47
N SER A 180 -3.67 -15.09 -7.97
CA SER A 180 -3.68 -15.47 -9.39
C SER A 180 -4.91 -15.00 -10.17
N THR A 181 -5.96 -14.55 -9.50
CA THR A 181 -7.16 -13.99 -10.16
C THR A 181 -6.79 -12.75 -10.95
N ARG A 182 -7.22 -12.70 -12.22
CA ARG A 182 -7.03 -11.54 -13.11
C ARG A 182 -5.60 -11.01 -13.05
N MET A 183 -4.62 -11.89 -13.25
CA MET A 183 -3.19 -11.60 -13.10
C MET A 183 -2.74 -10.33 -13.84
N TYR A 184 -3.37 -10.01 -14.98
CA TYR A 184 -3.12 -8.79 -15.73
C TYR A 184 -3.27 -7.52 -14.85
N LEU A 185 -4.22 -7.46 -13.91
CA LEU A 185 -4.39 -6.35 -12.98
C LEU A 185 -3.18 -6.19 -12.05
N LYS A 186 -2.60 -7.31 -11.59
CA LYS A 186 -1.39 -7.31 -10.74
C LYS A 186 -0.18 -6.82 -11.53
N CYS A 187 -0.02 -7.24 -12.78
CA CYS A 187 1.03 -6.77 -13.68
C CYS A 187 0.92 -5.27 -14.00
N MET A 188 -0.30 -4.77 -14.23
CA MET A 188 -0.58 -3.35 -14.45
C MET A 188 -0.30 -2.52 -13.19
N ASN A 189 -0.69 -3.05 -12.03
CA ASN A 189 -0.41 -2.42 -10.74
C ASN A 189 1.09 -2.30 -10.48
N ASP A 190 1.85 -3.39 -10.61
CA ASP A 190 3.31 -3.38 -10.46
C ASP A 190 3.97 -2.39 -11.42
N THR A 191 3.51 -2.35 -12.68
CA THR A 191 4.01 -1.39 -13.68
C THR A 191 3.78 0.06 -13.24
N CYS A 192 2.59 0.39 -12.73
CA CYS A 192 2.28 1.73 -12.24
C CYS A 192 3.07 2.08 -10.97
N GLN A 193 3.18 1.15 -10.02
CA GLN A 193 3.97 1.34 -8.80
C GLN A 193 5.44 1.57 -9.12
N ARG A 194 6.04 0.73 -9.97
CA ARG A 194 7.43 0.92 -10.39
C ARG A 194 7.65 2.26 -11.07
N GLU A 195 6.76 2.68 -11.97
CA GLU A 195 6.89 3.97 -12.65
C GLU A 195 6.86 5.14 -11.65
N LEU A 196 5.94 5.13 -10.69
CA LEU A 196 5.86 6.14 -9.63
C LEU A 196 7.09 6.10 -8.70
N GLU A 197 7.30 4.97 -8.04
CA GLU A 197 8.25 4.81 -6.94
C GLU A 197 9.72 4.81 -7.40
N LYS A 198 10.00 4.31 -8.60
CA LYS A 198 11.38 4.08 -9.08
C LYS A 198 11.82 5.05 -10.17
N TYR A 199 10.90 5.78 -10.80
CA TYR A 199 11.24 6.73 -11.89
C TYR A 199 10.67 8.12 -11.63
N ALA A 200 9.35 8.30 -11.70
CA ALA A 200 8.72 9.61 -11.69
C ALA A 200 9.06 10.41 -10.41
N GLU A 201 8.97 9.81 -9.23
CA GLU A 201 9.32 10.49 -7.97
C GLU A 201 10.83 10.74 -7.84
N PRO A 202 11.73 9.73 -7.93
CA PRO A 202 13.16 9.96 -7.81
C PRO A 202 13.71 11.00 -8.80
N LEU A 203 13.30 10.93 -10.07
CA LEU A 203 13.74 11.88 -11.09
C LEU A 203 13.16 13.29 -10.86
N SER A 204 11.94 13.39 -10.31
CA SER A 204 11.38 14.67 -9.90
C SER A 204 12.17 15.31 -8.76
N VAL A 205 12.64 14.51 -7.80
CA VAL A 205 13.50 14.99 -6.71
C VAL A 205 14.86 15.42 -7.24
N LEU A 206 15.49 14.63 -8.13
CA LEU A 206 16.78 14.98 -8.73
C LEU A 206 16.70 16.27 -9.54
N SER A 207 15.68 16.42 -10.38
CA SER A 207 15.43 17.67 -11.12
C SER A 207 15.27 18.84 -10.17
N TRP A 208 14.53 18.68 -9.07
CA TRP A 208 14.33 19.73 -8.06
C TRP A 208 15.63 20.16 -7.37
N LEU A 209 16.48 19.20 -6.99
CA LEU A 209 17.79 19.49 -6.40
C LEU A 209 18.70 20.25 -7.38
N ASN A 210 18.47 20.13 -8.69
CA ASN A 210 19.22 20.81 -9.74
C ASN A 210 18.51 22.10 -10.25
N GLY A 211 17.68 22.72 -9.41
CA GLY A 211 17.00 23.99 -9.72
C GLY A 211 15.67 23.85 -10.47
N GLY A 212 15.24 22.62 -10.79
CA GLY A 212 13.93 22.33 -11.35
C GLY A 212 12.79 22.50 -10.34
N ARG A 213 11.55 22.23 -10.78
CA ARG A 213 10.35 22.28 -9.90
C ARG A 213 9.86 20.89 -9.52
N TYR A 214 9.61 20.68 -8.23
CA TYR A 214 8.92 19.49 -7.71
C TYR A 214 7.40 19.67 -7.73
N ASN A 215 6.72 19.04 -8.69
CA ASN A 215 5.26 19.12 -8.78
C ASN A 215 4.60 18.07 -7.87
N SER A 216 4.52 18.36 -6.58
CA SER A 216 3.92 17.45 -5.59
C SER A 216 2.43 17.15 -5.87
N LYS A 217 1.69 18.12 -6.41
CA LYS A 217 0.24 17.99 -6.67
C LYS A 217 -0.05 16.91 -7.72
N ILE A 218 0.73 16.86 -8.80
CA ILE A 218 0.50 15.87 -9.87
C ILE A 218 0.90 14.46 -9.42
N LEU A 219 1.98 14.32 -8.65
CA LEU A 219 2.41 13.05 -8.07
C LEU A 219 1.38 12.52 -7.07
N ILE A 220 0.91 13.36 -6.14
CA ILE A 220 -0.15 12.98 -5.19
C ILE A 220 -1.44 12.61 -5.91
N THR A 221 -1.80 13.32 -6.98
CA THR A 221 -2.97 12.98 -7.81
C THR A 221 -2.81 11.60 -8.46
N SER A 222 -1.61 11.30 -8.99
CA SER A 222 -1.28 10.00 -9.59
C SER A 222 -1.37 8.87 -8.56
N TRP A 223 -0.80 9.07 -7.37
CA TRP A 223 -0.92 8.13 -6.26
C TRP A 223 -2.36 7.90 -5.83
N LYS A 224 -3.15 8.97 -5.64
CA LYS A 224 -4.57 8.85 -5.31
C LYS A 224 -5.34 8.07 -6.37
N LYS A 225 -5.02 8.28 -7.65
CA LYS A 225 -5.64 7.56 -8.76
C LYS A 225 -5.28 6.07 -8.72
N LEU A 226 -4.00 5.74 -8.50
CA LEU A 226 -3.53 4.36 -8.35
C LEU A 226 -4.17 3.67 -7.14
N LEU A 227 -4.19 4.33 -5.98
CA LEU A 227 -4.76 3.80 -4.74
C LEU A 227 -6.27 3.51 -4.83
N LYS A 228 -7.01 4.14 -5.76
CA LYS A 228 -8.40 3.76 -6.02
C LYS A 228 -8.54 2.33 -6.57
N ASN A 229 -7.49 1.76 -7.15
CA ASN A 229 -7.44 0.35 -7.58
C ASN A 229 -7.04 -0.60 -6.43
N HIS A 230 -6.65 -0.09 -5.26
CA HIS A 230 -6.15 -0.88 -4.13
C HIS A 230 -7.18 -1.30 -3.05
N PRO A 231 -8.48 -0.94 -3.09
CA PRO A 231 -9.47 -1.67 -2.28
C PRO A 231 -9.34 -3.17 -2.51
N HIS A 232 -9.54 -3.97 -1.46
CA HIS A 232 -9.23 -5.40 -1.51
C HIS A 232 -10.01 -6.09 -2.64
N ASP A 233 -11.33 -5.85 -2.77
CA ASP A 233 -12.12 -6.46 -3.85
C ASP A 233 -11.66 -6.09 -5.26
N SER A 234 -11.14 -4.87 -5.42
CA SER A 234 -10.56 -4.38 -6.66
C SER A 234 -9.25 -5.12 -6.98
N ILE A 235 -8.20 -4.92 -6.19
CA ILE A 235 -6.88 -5.48 -6.53
C ILE A 235 -6.84 -7.01 -6.43
N CYS A 236 -7.68 -7.62 -5.58
CA CYS A 236 -7.85 -9.07 -5.51
C CYS A 236 -8.62 -9.62 -6.71
N GLY A 237 -9.19 -8.79 -7.59
CA GLY A 237 -9.81 -9.24 -8.83
C GLY A 237 -11.10 -10.02 -8.62
N VAL A 238 -11.82 -9.77 -7.52
CA VAL A 238 -13.01 -10.54 -7.08
C VAL A 238 -14.33 -9.79 -7.24
N SER A 239 -14.32 -8.67 -7.96
CA SER A 239 -15.54 -7.96 -8.40
C SER A 239 -16.01 -8.39 -9.80
N ILE A 240 -17.15 -7.84 -10.22
CA ILE A 240 -17.69 -7.95 -11.60
C ILE A 240 -16.78 -7.30 -12.64
N ASP A 241 -16.97 -7.64 -13.92
CA ASP A 241 -16.08 -7.25 -15.01
C ASP A 241 -16.02 -5.72 -15.24
N GLU A 242 -17.12 -5.01 -15.01
CA GLU A 242 -17.21 -3.56 -15.17
C GLU A 242 -16.27 -2.84 -14.19
N VAL A 243 -16.17 -3.33 -12.96
CA VAL A 243 -15.25 -2.78 -11.94
C VAL A 243 -13.80 -2.90 -12.42
N HIS A 244 -13.44 -4.04 -13.02
CA HIS A 244 -12.08 -4.29 -13.50
C HIS A 244 -11.76 -3.55 -14.79
N THR A 245 -12.75 -3.38 -15.67
CA THR A 245 -12.65 -2.51 -16.85
C THR A 245 -12.32 -1.07 -16.44
N ASP A 246 -12.99 -0.57 -15.41
CA ASP A 246 -12.68 0.74 -14.83
C ASP A 246 -11.30 0.80 -14.16
N MET A 247 -10.83 -0.30 -13.57
CA MET A 247 -9.47 -0.37 -13.02
C MET A 247 -8.41 -0.26 -14.11
N GLU A 248 -8.59 -0.94 -15.24
CA GLU A 248 -7.69 -0.88 -16.39
C GLU A 248 -7.55 0.54 -16.93
N LYS A 249 -8.68 1.25 -17.08
CA LYS A 249 -8.67 2.67 -17.46
C LYS A 249 -7.88 3.52 -16.47
N ARG A 250 -8.10 3.32 -15.16
CA ARG A 250 -7.37 4.04 -14.10
C ARG A 250 -5.86 3.76 -14.15
N PHE A 251 -5.44 2.51 -14.36
CA PHE A 251 -4.03 2.17 -14.55
C PHE A 251 -3.46 2.84 -15.81
N GLY A 252 -4.21 2.85 -16.93
CA GLY A 252 -3.85 3.53 -18.17
C GLY A 252 -3.60 5.04 -17.98
N GLU A 253 -4.47 5.70 -17.22
CA GLU A 253 -4.32 7.11 -16.86
C GLU A 253 -3.08 7.35 -15.99
N VAL A 254 -2.86 6.51 -14.97
CA VAL A 254 -1.68 6.61 -14.09
C VAL A 254 -0.39 6.43 -14.88
N ILE A 255 -0.29 5.39 -15.71
CA ILE A 255 0.94 5.10 -16.45
C ILE A 255 1.25 6.18 -17.49
N SER A 256 0.23 6.70 -18.18
CA SER A 256 0.38 7.79 -19.15
C SER A 256 0.90 9.06 -18.48
N LEU A 257 0.28 9.45 -17.36
CA LEU A 257 0.66 10.64 -16.62
C LEU A 257 2.08 10.55 -16.05
N THR A 258 2.41 9.41 -15.44
CA THR A 258 3.70 9.20 -14.76
C THR A 258 4.85 9.06 -15.74
N LYS A 259 4.67 8.36 -16.87
CA LYS A 259 5.67 8.34 -17.96
C LYS A 259 5.91 9.73 -18.55
N LYS A 260 4.89 10.56 -18.66
CA LYS A 260 5.05 11.96 -19.09
C LYS A 260 5.90 12.75 -18.10
N ILE A 261 5.66 12.58 -16.79
CA ILE A 261 6.49 13.19 -15.73
C ILE A 261 7.94 12.71 -15.87
N THR A 262 8.17 11.40 -15.91
CA THR A 262 9.49 10.79 -16.08
C THR A 262 10.23 11.34 -17.29
N ARG A 263 9.58 11.37 -18.46
CA ARG A 263 10.18 11.91 -19.70
C ARG A 263 10.57 13.37 -19.54
N ASN A 264 9.67 14.20 -19.03
CA ASN A 264 9.94 15.63 -18.84
C ASN A 264 11.11 15.84 -17.88
N LYS A 265 11.17 15.09 -16.78
CA LYS A 265 12.26 15.21 -15.81
C LYS A 265 13.60 14.71 -16.33
N LEU A 266 13.61 13.64 -17.14
CA LEU A 266 14.81 13.22 -17.85
C LEU A 266 15.29 14.28 -18.84
N THR A 267 14.38 14.94 -19.58
CA THR A 267 14.74 16.03 -20.48
C THR A 267 15.32 17.22 -19.73
N GLU A 268 14.69 17.66 -18.64
CA GLU A 268 15.20 18.75 -17.80
C GLU A 268 16.62 18.44 -17.29
N LEU A 269 16.84 17.24 -16.75
CA LEU A 269 18.14 16.82 -16.24
C LEU A 269 19.19 16.65 -17.34
N ALA A 270 18.79 16.13 -18.51
CA ALA A 270 19.70 15.98 -19.64
C ALA A 270 20.19 17.32 -20.17
N LEU A 271 19.32 18.33 -20.22
CA LEU A 271 19.65 19.68 -20.70
C LEU A 271 20.56 20.45 -19.73
N SER A 272 20.67 20.03 -18.47
CA SER A 272 21.57 20.64 -17.49
C SER A 272 22.95 19.99 -17.43
N ILE A 273 23.23 19.00 -18.30
CA ILE A 273 24.52 18.29 -18.34
C ILE A 273 25.34 18.83 -19.51
N ASP A 274 26.55 19.30 -19.19
CA ASP A 274 27.51 19.69 -20.22
C ASP A 274 27.96 18.46 -21.02
N THR A 275 27.68 18.48 -22.31
CA THR A 275 28.05 17.43 -23.26
C THR A 275 29.04 17.92 -24.31
N ALA A 276 29.48 19.19 -24.24
CA ALA A 276 30.40 19.79 -25.21
C ALA A 276 31.82 19.20 -25.13
N THR A 277 32.16 18.52 -24.03
CA THR A 277 33.42 17.79 -23.84
C THR A 277 33.50 16.48 -24.64
N GLY A 278 32.42 16.12 -25.34
CA GLY A 278 32.36 14.92 -26.17
C GLY A 278 33.24 15.00 -27.43
N PRO A 279 33.64 13.84 -28.01
CA PRO A 279 34.37 13.83 -29.27
C PRO A 279 33.56 14.44 -30.42
N GLU A 280 34.25 15.10 -31.35
CA GLU A 280 33.61 15.76 -32.49
C GLU A 280 32.88 14.77 -33.42
N GLY A 281 31.71 15.17 -33.92
CA GLY A 281 30.85 14.33 -34.76
C GLY A 281 30.20 13.16 -34.03
N THR A 282 30.03 13.24 -32.71
CA THR A 282 29.30 12.25 -31.91
C THR A 282 27.97 12.78 -31.40
N VAL A 283 27.04 11.86 -31.11
CA VAL A 283 25.75 12.16 -30.46
C VAL A 283 25.81 11.68 -28.99
N PRO A 284 25.62 12.56 -28.00
CA PRO A 284 25.61 12.18 -26.60
C PRO A 284 24.30 11.48 -26.21
N TYR A 285 24.42 10.42 -25.41
CA TYR A 285 23.32 9.73 -24.74
C TYR A 285 23.59 9.70 -23.24
N ILE A 286 22.60 10.12 -22.46
CA ILE A 286 22.69 10.20 -21.00
C ILE A 286 21.83 9.09 -20.40
N ILE A 287 22.47 8.19 -19.66
CA ILE A 287 21.83 7.02 -19.05
C ILE A 287 21.68 7.26 -17.55
N PHE A 288 20.46 7.57 -17.13
CA PHE A 288 20.14 7.77 -15.73
C PHE A 288 19.83 6.44 -15.02
N ASN A 289 20.35 6.31 -13.80
CA ASN A 289 20.02 5.26 -12.86
C ASN A 289 19.40 5.85 -11.59
N PRO A 290 18.07 5.92 -11.49
CA PRO A 290 17.39 6.40 -10.28
C PRO A 290 17.40 5.39 -9.11
N SER A 291 18.06 4.23 -9.26
CA SER A 291 18.15 3.21 -8.21
C SER A 291 19.19 3.58 -7.15
N LEU A 292 18.98 3.07 -5.93
CA LEU A 292 19.94 3.12 -4.83
C LEU A 292 21.09 2.10 -4.96
N LYS A 293 21.15 1.36 -6.08
CA LYS A 293 22.23 0.41 -6.40
C LYS A 293 22.84 0.72 -7.77
N ALA A 294 24.17 0.68 -7.83
CA ALA A 294 24.88 0.69 -9.10
C ALA A 294 24.53 -0.57 -9.88
N ARG A 295 24.55 -0.49 -11.21
CA ARG A 295 24.21 -1.64 -12.05
C ARG A 295 24.86 -1.57 -13.41
N ASP A 296 25.15 -2.75 -13.93
CA ASP A 296 25.46 -2.97 -15.33
C ASP A 296 24.16 -3.17 -16.10
N LYS A 297 24.08 -2.63 -17.31
CA LYS A 297 22.90 -2.81 -18.15
C LYS A 297 23.23 -2.76 -19.62
N VAL A 298 22.61 -3.69 -20.37
CA VAL A 298 22.50 -3.56 -21.82
C VAL A 298 21.40 -2.54 -22.12
N ILE A 299 21.77 -1.41 -22.70
CA ILE A 299 20.83 -0.41 -23.22
C ILE A 299 20.59 -0.66 -24.70
N THR A 300 19.39 -0.30 -25.17
CA THR A 300 19.03 -0.42 -26.59
C THR A 300 18.72 0.97 -27.13
N ILE A 301 19.44 1.38 -28.16
CA ILE A 301 19.24 2.64 -28.87
C ILE A 301 18.70 2.32 -30.27
N LYS A 302 17.71 3.08 -30.74
CA LYS A 302 17.29 3.02 -32.14
C LYS A 302 18.18 3.92 -32.98
N THR A 303 18.86 3.35 -33.97
CA THR A 303 19.81 4.07 -34.82
C THR A 303 19.88 3.44 -36.21
N LYS A 304 20.02 4.29 -37.23
CA LYS A 304 20.21 3.89 -38.63
C LYS A 304 21.70 3.97 -38.95
N GLY A 305 22.29 2.89 -39.44
CA GLY A 305 23.72 2.81 -39.77
C GLY A 305 24.25 1.39 -39.69
N ASP A 306 25.40 1.17 -40.32
CA ASP A 306 26.01 -0.17 -40.42
C ASP A 306 27.23 -0.36 -39.52
N SER A 307 27.89 0.74 -39.13
CA SER A 307 29.05 0.71 -38.25
C SER A 307 28.98 1.84 -37.22
N PHE A 308 29.26 1.48 -35.97
CA PHE A 308 29.15 2.36 -34.82
C PHE A 308 30.42 2.33 -33.99
N LYS A 309 30.76 3.48 -33.40
CA LYS A 309 31.74 3.58 -32.33
C LYS A 309 31.06 4.21 -31.13
N VAL A 310 31.02 3.48 -30.01
CA VAL A 310 30.45 3.95 -28.76
C VAL A 310 31.59 4.20 -27.77
N ILE A 311 31.63 5.42 -27.22
CA ILE A 311 32.70 5.86 -26.32
C ILE A 311 32.05 6.39 -25.03
N ASP A 312 32.62 6.11 -23.86
CA ASP A 312 32.17 6.75 -22.61
C ASP A 312 32.87 8.09 -22.33
N SER A 313 32.51 8.74 -21.23
CA SER A 313 33.12 10.01 -20.79
C SER A 313 34.62 9.92 -20.43
N GLU A 314 35.17 8.71 -20.28
CA GLU A 314 36.59 8.46 -20.02
C GLU A 314 37.35 8.11 -21.32
N GLY A 315 36.69 8.17 -22.47
CA GLY A 315 37.29 7.83 -23.77
C GLY A 315 37.36 6.33 -24.06
N ARG A 316 36.78 5.47 -23.22
CA ARG A 316 36.81 4.01 -23.41
C ARG A 316 35.78 3.58 -24.43
N ILE A 317 36.16 2.67 -25.32
CA ILE A 317 35.25 2.07 -26.29
C ILE A 317 34.38 1.02 -25.58
N LEU A 318 33.06 1.16 -25.70
CA LEU A 318 32.11 0.24 -25.08
C LEU A 318 31.74 -0.94 -26.00
N PRO A 319 31.63 -2.17 -25.46
CA PRO A 319 31.11 -3.31 -26.20
C PRO A 319 29.68 -3.04 -26.68
N HIS A 320 29.44 -3.28 -27.96
CA HIS A 320 28.14 -3.08 -28.57
C HIS A 320 27.87 -4.10 -29.68
N GLN A 321 26.59 -4.32 -29.96
CA GLN A 321 26.12 -5.25 -30.97
C GLN A 321 24.94 -4.64 -31.72
N LYS A 322 25.03 -4.60 -33.06
CA LYS A 322 23.88 -4.25 -33.91
C LYS A 322 22.85 -5.38 -33.83
N GLY A 323 21.63 -5.02 -33.46
CA GLY A 323 20.47 -5.91 -33.44
C GLY A 323 19.58 -5.72 -34.67
N ASN A 324 18.48 -6.45 -34.69
CA ASN A 324 17.46 -6.33 -35.73
C ASN A 324 16.69 -5.00 -35.61
N ARG A 325 16.02 -4.57 -36.70
CA ARG A 325 15.11 -3.40 -36.72
C ARG A 325 15.77 -2.10 -36.25
N ASP A 326 16.93 -1.77 -36.81
CA ASP A 326 17.65 -0.53 -36.52
C ASP A 326 17.94 -0.33 -35.02
N SER A 327 18.36 -1.39 -34.33
CA SER A 327 18.71 -1.35 -32.91
C SER A 327 20.19 -1.57 -32.68
N LEU A 328 20.73 -0.86 -31.69
CA LEU A 328 22.10 -1.01 -31.20
C LEU A 328 22.03 -1.33 -29.71
N HIS A 329 22.57 -2.48 -29.33
CA HIS A 329 22.69 -2.92 -27.95
C HIS A 329 24.06 -2.56 -27.41
N ILE A 330 24.13 -1.88 -26.29
CA ILE A 330 25.38 -1.37 -25.71
C ILE A 330 25.45 -1.82 -24.26
N LEU A 331 26.54 -2.50 -23.88
CA LEU A 331 26.78 -2.83 -22.48
C LEU A 331 27.38 -1.61 -21.77
N VAL A 332 26.62 -1.02 -20.85
CA VAL A 332 27.08 0.07 -19.99
C VAL A 332 27.27 -0.49 -18.58
N ASN A 333 28.54 -0.60 -18.18
CA ASN A 333 28.91 -1.09 -16.86
C ASN A 333 28.91 0.04 -15.83
N ASN A 334 28.65 -0.31 -14.58
CA ASN A 334 28.83 0.49 -13.39
C ASN A 334 28.09 1.84 -13.45
N ILE A 335 26.83 1.84 -13.89
CA ILE A 335 26.01 3.05 -13.89
C ILE A 335 25.75 3.44 -12.42
N PRO A 336 26.18 4.63 -11.96
CA PRO A 336 26.21 4.97 -10.55
C PRO A 336 24.83 4.99 -9.91
N THR A 337 24.77 4.81 -8.58
CA THR A 337 23.54 4.96 -7.78
C THR A 337 23.02 6.39 -7.89
N VAL A 338 21.71 6.57 -8.10
CA VAL A 338 21.06 7.90 -8.13
C VAL A 338 21.85 8.91 -8.98
N GLY A 339 22.32 8.46 -10.14
CA GLY A 339 23.26 9.20 -10.98
C GLY A 339 23.10 8.86 -12.45
N TYR A 340 24.08 9.26 -13.27
CA TYR A 340 24.07 8.98 -14.70
C TYR A 340 25.45 8.62 -15.24
N LYS A 341 25.46 8.07 -16.46
CA LYS A 341 26.65 8.01 -17.33
C LYS A 341 26.32 8.65 -18.66
N THR A 342 27.31 9.30 -19.27
CA THR A 342 27.23 9.80 -20.64
C THR A 342 28.04 8.90 -21.55
N ILE A 343 27.44 8.53 -22.68
CA ILE A 343 28.14 7.85 -23.77
C ILE A 343 27.96 8.65 -25.06
N TYR A 344 28.91 8.54 -25.97
CA TYR A 344 28.99 9.26 -27.22
C TYR A 344 28.96 8.24 -28.36
N LEU A 345 27.97 8.37 -29.23
CA LEU A 345 27.79 7.50 -30.39
C LEU A 345 28.29 8.21 -31.64
N LYS A 346 29.23 7.58 -32.35
CA LYS A 346 29.59 7.93 -33.73
C LYS A 346 29.03 6.88 -34.67
N SER A 347 28.28 7.29 -35.68
CA SER A 347 27.92 6.41 -36.80
C SER A 347 28.82 6.77 -37.97
N SER A 348 29.41 5.78 -38.63
CA SER A 348 29.86 5.98 -40.02
C SER A 348 28.65 5.83 -40.92
N GLN A 349 28.49 6.73 -41.90
CA GLN A 349 27.56 6.53 -43.01
C GLN A 349 27.98 5.33 -43.84
#